data_AF-A0A8T6WFV9-F1
#
_entry.id   AF-A0A8T6WFV9-F1
#
_cell.length_a   1.000
_cell.length_b   1.000
_cell.length_c   1.000
_cell.angle_alpha   90.00
_cell.angle_beta   90.00
_cell.angle_gamma   90.00
#
_symmetry.space_group_name_H-M   'P 1'
#
loop_
_entity.id
_entity.type
_entity.pdbx_description
1 polymer ?
#
loop_
_entity_poly.entity_id
_entity_poly.type
_entity_poly.pdbx_seq_one_letter_code
_entity_poly.pdbx_strand_id
1 'polypeptide(L)'
;RSLLEERPWEFRYTLRLIPIQTVVPTALREIRRASTRLASKIKKNEAFRVTVEKRFTDLSSREIIEAAASNLQQDVDLEEPDKILVVEVVGRLTGLSVIEPGDILSVVKERSS
;
A
#
# COMPACT_ATOMS: atom_id res chain seq x y z
N ARG A 1 -3.04 16.11 3.42
CA ARG A 1 -4.08 16.96 2.77
C ARG A 1 -3.49 18.29 2.29
N SER A 2 -2.60 18.94 3.03
CA SER A 2 -1.93 20.21 2.65
C SER A 2 -1.32 20.26 1.23
N LEU A 3 -0.72 19.17 0.73
CA LEU A 3 -0.11 19.13 -0.61
C LEU A 3 -1.07 19.41 -1.77
N LEU A 4 -2.34 18.98 -1.68
CA LEU A 4 -3.35 19.24 -2.71
C LEU A 4 -3.83 20.70 -2.68
N GLU A 5 -3.92 21.29 -1.49
CA GLU A 5 -4.34 22.68 -1.28
C GLU A 5 -3.24 23.67 -1.70
N GLU A 6 -1.97 23.33 -1.45
CA GLU A 6 -0.84 24.21 -1.75
C GLU A 6 -0.48 24.24 -3.24
N ARG A 7 -0.64 23.12 -3.97
CA ARG A 7 -0.21 23.00 -5.38
C ARG A 7 -1.19 22.22 -6.27
N PRO A 8 -2.45 22.65 -6.40
CA PRO A 8 -3.48 21.92 -7.15
C PRO A 8 -3.12 21.66 -8.62
N TRP A 9 -2.29 22.51 -9.23
CA TRP A 9 -1.84 22.38 -10.63
C TRP A 9 -0.96 21.15 -10.88
N GLU A 10 -0.14 20.74 -9.89
CA GLU A 10 0.74 19.55 -9.99
C GLU A 10 -0.07 18.25 -10.02
N PHE A 11 -1.34 18.30 -9.60
CA PHE A 11 -2.25 17.15 -9.54
C PHE A 11 -3.31 17.16 -10.64
N ARG A 12 -3.21 18.08 -11.62
CA ARG A 12 -4.22 18.24 -12.68
C ARG A 12 -4.50 16.95 -13.47
N TYR A 13 -3.51 16.06 -13.56
CA TYR A 13 -3.59 14.77 -14.27
C TYR A 13 -3.35 13.55 -13.37
N THR A 14 -3.17 13.76 -12.06
CA THR A 14 -2.94 12.67 -11.11
C THR A 14 -4.29 12.07 -10.72
N LEU A 15 -4.54 10.80 -11.04
CA LEU A 15 -5.83 10.16 -10.75
C LEU A 15 -5.92 9.62 -9.32
N ARG A 16 -4.79 9.14 -8.79
CA ARG A 16 -4.70 8.48 -7.48
C ARG A 16 -3.33 8.76 -6.87
N LEU A 17 -3.30 9.09 -5.58
CA LEU A 17 -2.08 9.25 -4.79
C LEU A 17 -2.10 8.27 -3.62
N ILE A 18 -1.03 7.48 -3.51
CA ILE A 18 -0.83 6.51 -2.44
C ILE A 18 0.49 6.85 -1.77
N PRO A 19 0.50 7.12 -0.45
CA PRO A 19 1.75 7.40 0.23
C PRO A 19 2.59 6.12 0.34
N ILE A 20 3.88 6.20 -0.01
CA ILE A 20 4.84 5.10 0.13
C ILE A 20 5.75 5.38 1.33
N GLN A 21 5.91 4.39 2.21
CA GLN A 21 6.67 4.54 3.46
C GLN A 21 8.06 3.91 3.36
N THR A 22 8.23 2.86 2.56
CA THR A 22 9.54 2.24 2.32
C THR A 22 9.60 1.73 0.89
N VAL A 23 10.79 1.77 0.29
CA VAL A 23 11.07 1.16 -1.00
C VAL A 23 12.16 0.12 -0.81
N VAL A 24 11.99 -1.05 -1.42
CA VAL A 24 12.95 -2.16 -1.37
C VAL A 24 13.13 -2.77 -2.77
N PRO A 25 14.20 -3.54 -3.01
CA PRO A 25 14.32 -4.35 -4.21
C PRO A 25 13.14 -5.33 -4.33
N THR A 26 12.68 -5.58 -5.57
CA THR A 26 11.63 -6.57 -5.86
C THR A 26 12.17 -7.98 -5.64
N ALA A 27 12.10 -8.43 -4.40
CA ALA A 27 12.46 -9.77 -3.97
C ALA A 27 11.60 -10.16 -2.77
N LEU A 28 11.05 -11.38 -2.77
CA LEU A 28 10.11 -11.86 -1.72
C LEU A 28 10.68 -11.72 -0.30
N ARG A 29 12.00 -11.95 -0.14
CA ARG A 29 12.68 -11.77 1.15
C ARG A 29 12.67 -10.32 1.63
N GLU A 30 12.92 -9.37 0.73
CA GLU A 30 12.95 -7.94 1.06
C GLU A 30 11.55 -7.40 1.33
N ILE A 31 10.55 -7.84 0.55
CA ILE A 31 9.13 -7.53 0.77
C ILE A 31 8.70 -8.00 2.16
N ARG A 32 9.00 -9.26 2.51
CA ARG A 32 8.71 -9.83 3.84
C ARG A 32 9.34 -9.04 4.98
N ARG A 33 10.62 -8.68 4.83
CA ARG A 33 11.33 -7.90 5.86
C ARG A 33 10.70 -6.52 6.02
N ALA A 34 10.38 -5.87 4.90
CA ALA A 34 9.75 -4.55 4.91
C ALA A 34 8.34 -4.58 5.50
N SER A 35 7.50 -5.55 5.13
CA SER A 35 6.15 -5.70 5.67
C SER A 35 6.18 -5.99 7.16
N THR A 36 7.10 -6.83 7.64
CA THR A 36 7.27 -7.12 9.07
C THR A 36 7.60 -5.86 9.87
N ARG A 37 8.44 -4.97 9.33
CA ARG A 37 8.73 -3.67 9.98
C ARG A 37 7.52 -2.75 9.99
N LEU A 38 6.70 -2.78 8.94
CA LEU A 38 5.48 -1.97 8.87
C LEU A 38 4.32 -2.57 9.68
N ALA A 39 4.36 -3.86 9.99
CA ALA A 39 3.32 -4.55 10.76
C ALA A 39 3.14 -3.96 12.16
N SER A 40 4.16 -3.29 12.73
CA SER A 40 4.03 -2.56 13.99
C SER A 40 3.02 -1.40 13.94
N LYS A 41 2.59 -0.99 12.74
CA LYS A 41 1.57 0.04 12.52
C LYS A 41 0.14 -0.51 12.49
N ILE A 42 -0.02 -1.83 12.50
CA ILE A 42 -1.31 -2.51 12.57
C ILE A 42 -1.46 -3.01 14.00
N LYS A 43 -2.43 -2.48 14.74
CA LYS A 43 -2.65 -2.89 16.13
C LYS A 43 -3.22 -4.30 16.19
N LYS A 44 -3.10 -4.96 17.35
CA LYS A 44 -3.54 -6.35 17.54
C LYS A 44 -5.03 -6.58 17.24
N ASN A 45 -5.86 -5.56 17.44
CA ASN A 45 -7.31 -5.61 17.28
C ASN A 45 -7.79 -4.94 15.97
N GLU A 46 -6.86 -4.55 15.09
CA GLU A 46 -7.19 -3.97 13.78
C GLU A 46 -7.13 -5.07 12.72
N ALA A 47 -8.18 -5.19 11.91
CA ALA A 47 -8.18 -6.06 10.75
C ALA A 47 -7.43 -5.42 9.59
N PHE A 48 -6.80 -6.24 8.74
CA PHE A 48 -6.05 -5.74 7.60
C PHE A 48 -6.33 -6.45 6.29
N ARG A 49 -6.04 -5.73 5.20
CA ARG A 49 -6.01 -6.27 3.84
C ARG A 49 -4.64 -6.04 3.22
N VAL A 50 -4.14 -7.02 2.47
CA VAL A 50 -3.00 -6.81 1.56
C VAL A 50 -3.52 -6.44 0.18
N THR A 51 -3.01 -5.34 -0.38
CA THR A 51 -3.30 -4.94 -1.77
C THR A 51 -2.00 -4.93 -2.56
N VAL A 52 -1.98 -5.69 -3.65
CA VAL A 52 -0.82 -5.79 -4.53
C VAL A 52 -1.18 -5.23 -5.90
N GLU A 53 -0.46 -4.20 -6.32
CA GLU A 53 -0.41 -3.76 -7.71
C GLU A 53 0.99 -4.01 -8.25
N LYS A 54 1.09 -4.55 -9.47
CA LYS A 54 2.38 -4.95 -10.04
C LYS A 54 2.49 -4.61 -11.51
N ARG A 55 3.67 -4.10 -11.88
CA ARG A 55 4.04 -3.73 -13.25
C ARG A 55 5.46 -4.21 -13.52
N PHE A 56 5.69 -4.74 -14.72
CA PHE A 56 7.02 -5.16 -15.19
C PHE A 56 7.73 -6.20 -14.29
N THR A 57 7.01 -7.18 -13.76
CA THR A 57 7.55 -8.26 -12.93
C THR A 57 6.84 -9.59 -13.22
N ASP A 58 7.57 -10.69 -13.11
CA ASP A 58 7.04 -12.06 -13.27
C ASP A 58 6.57 -12.68 -11.96
N LEU A 59 6.85 -12.03 -10.81
CA LEU A 59 6.41 -12.53 -9.51
C LEU A 59 4.88 -12.63 -9.45
N SER A 60 4.36 -13.75 -8.95
CA SER A 60 2.92 -13.91 -8.81
C SER A 60 2.40 -13.02 -7.67
N SER A 61 1.16 -12.54 -7.80
CA SER A 61 0.56 -11.72 -6.76
C SER A 61 0.39 -12.53 -5.48
N ARG A 62 0.14 -13.84 -5.61
CA ARG A 62 0.02 -14.78 -4.49
C ARG A 62 1.32 -14.88 -3.69
N GLU A 63 2.46 -15.07 -4.35
CA GLU A 63 3.77 -15.13 -3.66
C GLU A 63 4.07 -13.83 -2.92
N ILE A 64 3.73 -12.68 -3.53
CA ILE A 64 3.90 -11.37 -2.89
C ILE A 64 3.01 -11.24 -1.66
N ILE A 65 1.73 -11.63 -1.76
CA ILE A 65 0.78 -11.62 -0.63
C ILE A 65 1.27 -12.52 0.50
N GLU A 66 1.65 -13.76 0.19
CA GLU A 66 2.16 -14.72 1.16
C GLU A 66 3.43 -14.20 1.85
N ALA A 67 4.36 -13.62 1.09
CA ALA A 67 5.56 -13.01 1.66
C ALA A 67 5.23 -11.80 2.56
N ALA A 68 4.34 -10.91 2.10
CA ALA A 68 3.96 -9.70 2.82
C ALA A 68 3.20 -10.01 4.12
N ALA A 69 2.27 -10.98 4.10
CA ALA A 69 1.41 -11.34 5.23
C ALA A 69 2.05 -12.32 6.22
N SER A 70 3.13 -13.01 5.84
CA SER A 70 3.67 -14.15 6.61
C SER A 70 3.95 -13.94 8.10
N ASN A 71 4.24 -12.71 8.53
CA ASN A 71 4.55 -12.38 9.92
C ASN A 71 3.48 -11.49 10.57
N LEU A 72 2.34 -11.29 9.91
CA LEU A 72 1.21 -10.55 10.46
C LEU A 72 0.30 -11.55 11.18
N GLN A 73 -0.04 -11.25 12.43
CA GLN A 73 -0.87 -12.10 13.29
C GLN A 73 -2.29 -11.56 13.44
N GLN A 74 -2.56 -10.38 12.89
CA GLN A 74 -3.84 -9.70 12.92
C GLN A 74 -4.86 -10.41 12.01
N ASP A 75 -6.14 -10.14 12.25
CA ASP A 75 -7.20 -10.71 11.44
C ASP A 75 -7.22 -10.10 10.03
N VAL A 76 -7.60 -10.91 9.05
CA VAL A 76 -7.72 -10.49 7.65
C VAL A 76 -9.17 -10.17 7.34
N ASP A 77 -9.43 -8.94 6.91
CA ASP A 77 -10.72 -8.51 6.37
C ASP A 77 -10.50 -7.96 4.95
N LEU A 78 -11.15 -8.58 3.97
CA LEU A 78 -11.02 -8.22 2.56
C LEU A 78 -12.02 -7.13 2.13
N GLU A 79 -13.11 -6.97 2.89
CA GLU A 79 -14.24 -6.09 2.60
C GLU A 79 -14.08 -4.75 3.34
N GLU A 80 -13.92 -4.78 4.66
CA GLU A 80 -13.89 -3.60 5.54
C GLU A 80 -12.65 -3.57 6.47
N PRO A 81 -11.43 -3.46 5.92
CA PRO A 81 -10.21 -3.44 6.73
C PRO A 81 -9.99 -2.10 7.45
N ASP A 82 -9.47 -2.14 8.68
CA ASP A 82 -8.97 -0.95 9.38
C ASP A 82 -7.68 -0.42 8.72
N LYS A 83 -6.83 -1.34 8.24
CA LYS A 83 -5.53 -1.04 7.63
C LYS A 83 -5.34 -1.76 6.31
N ILE A 84 -4.70 -1.09 5.36
CA ILE A 84 -4.31 -1.65 4.08
C ILE A 84 -2.79 -1.67 4.01
N LEU A 85 -2.22 -2.88 3.90
CA LEU A 85 -0.84 -3.06 3.50
C LEU A 85 -0.76 -3.02 1.98
N VAL A 86 -0.35 -1.87 1.44
CA VAL A 86 -0.15 -1.67 0.02
C VAL A 86 1.25 -2.15 -0.37
N VAL A 87 1.31 -2.91 -1.47
CA VAL A 87 2.54 -3.36 -2.12
C VAL A 87 2.48 -2.97 -3.59
N GLU A 88 3.25 -1.96 -3.97
CA GLU A 88 3.34 -1.43 -5.34
C GLU A 88 4.65 -1.90 -5.97
N VAL A 89 4.58 -2.80 -6.94
CA VAL A 89 5.75 -3.30 -7.66
C VAL A 89 5.90 -2.60 -9.00
N VAL A 90 7.07 -2.01 -9.23
CA VAL A 90 7.44 -1.41 -10.52
C VAL A 90 8.83 -1.91 -10.90
N GLY A 91 8.88 -2.92 -11.77
CA GLY A 91 10.13 -3.53 -12.20
C GLY A 91 10.92 -4.10 -11.03
N ARG A 92 12.12 -3.56 -10.83
CA ARG A 92 13.08 -4.03 -9.81
C ARG A 92 12.87 -3.38 -8.44
N LEU A 93 11.90 -2.47 -8.30
CA LEU A 93 11.59 -1.80 -7.05
C LEU A 93 10.17 -2.13 -6.59
N THR A 94 10.01 -2.21 -5.27
CA THR A 94 8.73 -2.41 -4.61
C THR A 94 8.56 -1.37 -3.52
N GLY A 95 7.50 -0.57 -3.62
CA GLY A 95 7.04 0.33 -2.57
C GLY A 95 6.10 -0.40 -1.62
N LEU A 96 6.24 -0.18 -0.32
CA LEU A 96 5.31 -0.67 0.68
C LEU A 96 4.79 0.46 1.57
N SER A 97 3.55 0.32 2.00
CA SER A 97 2.91 1.25 2.92
C SER A 97 1.83 0.56 3.75
N VAL A 98 1.69 0.98 5.01
CA VAL A 98 0.49 0.69 5.81
C VAL A 98 -0.28 2.00 5.95
N ILE A 99 -1.51 1.99 5.44
CA ILE A 99 -2.40 3.13 5.33
C ILE A 99 -3.81 2.78 5.79
N GLU A 100 -4.63 3.78 6.04
CA GLU A 100 -6.08 3.62 6.25
C GLU A 100 -6.82 3.70 4.92
N PRO A 101 -8.02 3.11 4.78
CA PRO A 101 -8.82 3.22 3.56
C PRO A 101 -9.03 4.68 3.09
N GLY A 102 -9.09 5.65 4.01
CA GLY A 102 -9.24 7.07 3.72
C GLY A 102 -7.98 7.81 3.28
N ASP A 103 -6.79 7.20 3.41
CA ASP A 103 -5.51 7.83 3.02
C ASP A 103 -5.25 7.77 1.50
N ILE A 104 -5.98 6.89 0.79
CA ILE A 104 -5.90 6.80 -0.67
C ILE A 104 -6.64 7.99 -1.27
N LEU A 105 -5.87 9.01 -1.68
CA LEU A 105 -6.43 10.20 -2.30
C LEU A 105 -6.74 9.93 -3.77
N SER A 106 -8.02 9.73 -4.06
CA SER A 106 -8.54 9.70 -5.43
C SER A 106 -8.96 11.10 -5.85
N VAL A 107 -8.12 11.78 -6.64
CA VAL A 107 -8.33 13.16 -7.11
C VAL A 107 -9.64 13.30 -7.92
N VAL A 108 -10.16 12.22 -8.49
CA VAL A 108 -11.43 12.20 -9.23
C VAL A 108 -12.64 12.41 -8.30
N LYS A 109 -12.63 11.90 -7.06
CA LYS A 109 -13.76 12.03 -6.13
C LYS A 109 -13.92 13.46 -5.60
N GLU A 110 -12.84 14.21 -5.43
CA GLU A 110 -12.91 15.58 -4.92
C GLU A 110 -13.30 16.63 -5.98
N ARG A 111 -13.30 16.30 -7.28
CA ARG A 111 -13.80 17.22 -8.32
C ARG A 111 -15.34 17.29 -8.39
N SER A 112 -16.04 16.43 -7.66
CA SER A 112 -17.50 16.29 -7.72
C SER A 112 -18.19 16.56 -6.38
N SER A 113 -17.45 17.06 -5.37
CA SER A 113 -17.95 17.42 -4.04
C SER A 113 -17.98 18.94 -3.87
#